data_AF-A8MGC5-F1
#
_entry.id   AF-A8MGC5-F1
#
_cell.length_a   1.000
_cell.length_b   1.000
_cell.length_c   1.000
_cell.angle_alpha   90.00
_cell.angle_beta   90.00
_cell.angle_gamma   90.00
#
_symmetry.space_group_name_H-M   'P 1'
#
loop_
_entity.id
_entity.type
_entity.pdbx_description
1 polymer ?
#
loop_
_entity_poly.entity_id
_entity_poly.type
_entity_poly.pdbx_seq_one_letter_code
_entity_poly.pdbx_strand_id
1 'polypeptide(L)'
;MMIARNITSSVPTAVWIATLIKTYENFVFEGKDNYWIGQKDIQEIARLLCPKNIDNARISQWCNGDHPNNTYNYLRAKGPLRRLTKQGEFSGNKEQPRELPINTVIFEDKDITLMNILEWHKSVYCKIQFDEVEPAKVNHHNISTENVDLKENIEVQKHYDESKDSKLSNIIPRAVYDSSDINNRAINVVISAWEIFSMKVGNGLISINKEASMQLQYAYILKHMLPLIIFQDDEEIELELETAVNDGTSNREVDIMVIVYKGDDVFKIALELKCYRTKSSSGGNRGATDIFMKDIYQDMHLLERYCENNQADVGIALVMNDYKSFVYPKKKEAKCWDYDISQGTKVGNLRITTPIGGKPVDILLNKQYKFNWKEIGEYTFLLLKPLE
;
A
#
# COMPACT_ATOMS: atom_id res chain seq x y z
N MET A 1 35.73 -2.62 13.76
CA MET A 1 36.05 -2.34 12.36
C MET A 1 34.84 -2.68 11.49
N MET A 2 34.44 -1.83 10.54
CA MET A 2 33.31 -2.12 9.64
C MET A 2 33.77 -3.10 8.55
N ILE A 3 33.06 -4.23 8.40
CA ILE A 3 33.49 -5.33 7.51
C ILE A 3 32.45 -5.65 6.42
N ALA A 4 31.23 -5.12 6.55
CA ALA A 4 30.20 -5.26 5.53
C ALA A 4 30.70 -4.78 4.16
N ARG A 5 30.77 -5.71 3.21
CA ARG A 5 31.11 -5.43 1.81
C ARG A 5 30.11 -6.08 0.88
N ASN A 6 29.80 -5.39 -0.22
CA ASN A 6 28.91 -5.88 -1.28
C ASN A 6 27.55 -6.40 -0.78
N ILE A 7 27.04 -5.79 0.29
CA ILE A 7 25.80 -6.20 0.94
C ILE A 7 24.54 -5.79 0.15
N THR A 8 24.70 -4.93 -0.87
CA THR A 8 23.62 -4.52 -1.75
C THR A 8 24.10 -4.24 -3.17
N SER A 9 23.28 -4.56 -4.18
CA SER A 9 23.51 -4.21 -5.58
C SER A 9 22.88 -2.85 -5.98
N SER A 10 22.21 -2.18 -5.03
CA SER A 10 21.52 -0.91 -5.22
C SER A 10 22.37 0.26 -4.72
N VAL A 11 22.78 1.14 -5.64
CA VAL A 11 23.57 2.34 -5.31
C VAL A 11 22.84 3.28 -4.34
N PRO A 12 21.55 3.61 -4.52
CA PRO A 12 20.81 4.43 -3.56
C PRO A 12 20.69 3.77 -2.17
N THR A 13 20.50 2.45 -2.12
CA THR A 13 20.43 1.71 -0.86
C THR A 13 21.77 1.77 -0.13
N ALA A 14 22.88 1.61 -0.85
CA ALA A 14 24.22 1.73 -0.29
C ALA A 14 24.49 3.12 0.29
N VAL A 15 24.06 4.20 -0.39
CA VAL A 15 24.17 5.58 0.10
C VAL A 15 23.40 5.78 1.41
N TRP A 16 22.18 5.25 1.49
CA TRP A 16 21.37 5.35 2.71
C TRP A 16 21.99 4.56 3.86
N ILE A 17 22.37 3.29 3.64
CA ILE A 17 23.02 2.46 4.66
C ILE A 17 24.34 3.09 5.12
N ALA A 18 25.14 3.63 4.18
CA ALA A 18 26.39 4.30 4.52
C ALA A 18 26.20 5.48 5.47
N THR A 19 25.18 6.31 5.20
CA THR A 19 24.84 7.44 6.07
C THR A 19 24.34 6.95 7.43
N LEU A 20 23.53 5.90 7.45
CA LEU A 20 23.04 5.28 8.69
C LEU A 20 24.18 4.75 9.56
N ILE A 21 25.08 3.98 8.97
CA ILE A 21 26.25 3.43 9.65
C ILE A 21 27.08 4.56 10.24
N LYS A 22 27.42 5.58 9.46
CA LYS A 22 28.29 6.66 9.95
C LYS A 22 27.63 7.47 11.06
N THR A 23 26.33 7.69 10.96
CA THR A 23 25.56 8.35 12.02
C THR A 23 25.56 7.50 13.29
N TYR A 24 25.34 6.18 13.18
CA TYR A 24 25.38 5.27 14.31
C TYR A 24 26.77 5.24 14.98
N GLU A 25 27.85 5.18 14.20
CA GLU A 25 29.22 5.23 14.74
C GLU A 25 29.43 6.52 15.56
N ASN A 26 29.07 7.68 15.00
CA ASN A 26 29.24 8.96 15.68
C ASN A 26 28.51 9.00 17.02
N PHE A 27 27.25 8.55 17.07
CA PHE A 27 26.44 8.59 18.29
C PHE A 27 26.82 7.51 19.30
N VAL A 28 26.90 6.25 18.85
CA VAL A 28 26.96 5.10 19.74
C VAL A 28 28.40 4.75 20.12
N PHE A 29 29.36 4.95 19.22
CA PHE A 29 30.76 4.61 19.49
C PHE A 29 31.59 5.82 19.88
N GLU A 30 31.38 6.96 19.24
CA GLU A 30 32.15 8.17 19.52
C GLU A 30 31.49 9.09 20.56
N GLY A 31 30.22 8.85 20.90
CA GLY A 31 29.48 9.68 21.87
C GLY A 31 29.28 11.13 21.40
N LYS A 32 29.29 11.36 20.09
CA LYS A 32 29.14 12.68 19.47
C LYS A 32 27.73 12.84 18.92
N ASP A 33 27.11 13.98 19.21
CA ASP A 33 25.81 14.37 18.65
C ASP A 33 25.95 14.90 17.20
N ASN A 34 26.69 14.18 16.35
CA ASN A 34 26.91 14.57 14.97
C ASN A 34 26.14 13.68 13.98
N TYR A 35 25.04 14.23 13.47
CA TYR A 35 24.20 13.64 12.43
C TYR A 35 24.43 14.24 11.04
N TRP A 36 25.30 15.25 10.90
CA TRP A 36 25.65 15.85 9.61
C TRP A 36 26.97 15.26 9.10
N ILE A 37 26.86 14.42 8.09
CA ILE A 37 27.96 13.62 7.53
C ILE A 37 28.47 14.24 6.23
N GLY A 38 29.79 14.23 6.02
CA GLY A 38 30.38 14.67 4.76
C GLY A 38 30.01 13.75 3.60
N GLN A 39 29.72 14.32 2.42
CA GLN A 39 29.43 13.53 1.21
C GLN A 39 30.55 12.55 0.85
N LYS A 40 31.82 12.93 1.10
CA LYS A 40 32.98 12.06 0.88
C LYS A 40 32.96 10.83 1.78
N ASP A 41 32.65 10.99 3.07
CA ASP A 41 32.58 9.88 4.03
C ASP A 41 31.46 8.90 3.66
N ILE A 42 30.29 9.44 3.26
CA ILE A 42 29.17 8.63 2.76
C ILE A 42 29.61 7.85 1.51
N GLN A 43 30.32 8.50 0.59
CA GLN A 43 30.78 7.87 -0.65
C GLN A 43 31.79 6.74 -0.38
N GLU A 44 32.74 6.95 0.54
CA GLU A 44 33.75 5.95 0.90
C GLU A 44 33.11 4.70 1.51
N ILE A 45 32.17 4.87 2.45
CA ILE A 45 31.43 3.75 3.04
C ILE A 45 30.55 3.07 1.98
N ALA A 46 29.80 3.84 1.17
CA ALA A 46 28.91 3.28 0.16
C ALA A 46 29.65 2.43 -0.89
N ARG A 47 30.90 2.77 -1.24
CA ARG A 47 31.75 1.98 -2.14
C ARG A 47 32.15 0.63 -1.57
N LEU A 48 32.21 0.48 -0.24
CA LEU A 48 32.43 -0.81 0.39
C LEU A 48 31.15 -1.67 0.29
N LEU A 49 29.99 -1.05 0.49
CA LEU A 49 28.70 -1.75 0.55
C LEU A 49 28.15 -2.19 -0.81
N CYS A 50 28.57 -1.57 -1.91
CA CYS A 50 28.04 -1.85 -3.25
C CYS A 50 29.16 -1.99 -4.29
N PRO A 51 29.13 -3.04 -5.14
CA PRO A 51 30.15 -3.26 -6.16
C PRO A 51 30.06 -2.28 -7.34
N LYS A 52 28.97 -1.51 -7.44
CA LYS A 52 28.78 -0.52 -8.51
C LYS A 52 29.46 0.80 -8.15
N ASN A 53 29.86 1.57 -9.17
CA ASN A 53 30.43 2.90 -8.96
C ASN A 53 29.42 3.83 -8.25
N ILE A 54 29.90 4.54 -7.24
CA ILE A 54 29.14 5.51 -6.46
C ILE A 54 29.58 6.92 -6.89
N ASP A 55 28.85 7.52 -7.82
CA ASP A 55 29.10 8.90 -8.24
C ASP A 55 28.60 9.91 -7.19
N ASN A 56 29.26 11.05 -7.07
CA ASN A 56 28.88 12.08 -6.09
C ASN A 56 27.42 12.56 -6.28
N ALA A 57 26.95 12.62 -7.53
CA ALA A 57 25.56 12.96 -7.86
C ALA A 57 24.53 12.05 -7.18
N ARG A 58 24.90 10.82 -6.83
CA ARG A 58 24.03 9.88 -6.10
C ARG A 58 23.70 10.40 -4.70
N ILE A 59 24.64 11.09 -4.07
CA ILE A 59 24.54 11.61 -2.70
C ILE A 59 24.08 13.07 -2.72
N SER A 60 24.64 13.88 -3.62
CA SER A 60 24.38 15.32 -3.66
C SER A 60 23.00 15.68 -4.20
N GLN A 61 22.50 14.88 -5.16
CA GLN A 61 21.25 15.13 -5.91
C GLN A 61 20.24 13.99 -5.76
N TRP A 62 20.59 12.75 -6.16
CA TRP A 62 19.57 11.71 -6.38
C TRP A 62 18.93 11.23 -5.07
N CYS A 63 19.73 11.06 -4.02
CA CYS A 63 19.25 10.65 -2.70
C CYS A 63 18.93 11.83 -1.77
N ASN A 64 19.11 13.07 -2.23
CA ASN A 64 18.95 14.27 -1.42
C ASN A 64 17.54 14.86 -1.60
N GLY A 65 16.68 14.71 -0.60
CA GLY A 65 15.30 15.21 -0.62
C GLY A 65 15.17 16.73 -0.73
N ASP A 66 16.23 17.49 -0.42
CA ASP A 66 16.23 18.96 -0.57
C ASP A 66 16.63 19.41 -1.99
N HIS A 67 17.04 18.48 -2.87
CA HIS A 67 17.39 18.83 -4.25
C HIS A 67 16.15 18.80 -5.15
N PRO A 68 15.91 19.81 -6.02
CA PRO A 68 14.68 19.90 -6.84
C PRO A 68 14.48 18.72 -7.81
N ASN A 69 15.59 18.12 -8.26
CA ASN A 69 15.60 16.97 -9.17
C ASN A 69 16.03 15.68 -8.47
N ASN A 70 15.57 15.45 -7.24
CA ASN A 70 15.88 14.23 -6.50
C ASN A 70 15.04 13.04 -6.96
N THR A 71 15.50 11.83 -6.65
CA THR A 71 14.80 10.57 -6.97
C THR A 71 14.33 9.85 -5.70
N TYR A 72 15.09 9.99 -4.61
CA TYR A 72 14.84 9.44 -3.29
C TYR A 72 14.99 10.56 -2.25
N ASN A 73 14.18 10.52 -1.21
CA ASN A 73 14.22 11.45 -0.08
C ASN A 73 15.02 10.88 1.09
N TYR A 74 16.11 10.18 0.79
CA TYR A 74 16.92 9.45 1.78
C TYR A 74 17.70 10.37 2.71
N LEU A 75 18.11 11.52 2.20
CA LEU A 75 18.99 12.46 2.88
C LEU A 75 18.42 13.88 2.88
N ARG A 76 18.74 14.64 3.92
CA ARG A 76 18.60 16.09 3.98
C ARG A 76 19.97 16.76 3.81
N ALA A 77 20.00 18.00 3.34
CA ALA A 77 21.23 18.76 3.04
C ALA A 77 21.42 19.95 3.97
N LYS A 78 22.69 20.16 4.37
CA LYS A 78 23.19 21.40 4.97
C LYS A 78 24.52 21.74 4.31
N GLY A 79 24.45 22.50 3.21
CA GLY A 79 25.61 22.76 2.35
C GLY A 79 26.26 21.46 1.84
N PRO A 80 27.56 21.21 2.11
CA PRO A 80 28.22 19.98 1.69
C PRO A 80 27.86 18.76 2.55
N LEU A 81 27.14 18.94 3.66
CA LEU A 81 26.80 17.88 4.61
C LEU A 81 25.44 17.25 4.29
N ARG A 82 25.29 15.99 4.68
CA ARG A 82 24.05 15.23 4.56
C ARG A 82 23.71 14.56 5.88
N ARG A 83 22.43 14.50 6.22
CA ARG A 83 21.93 13.65 7.30
C ARG A 83 20.86 12.72 6.76
N LEU A 84 20.54 11.67 7.49
CA LEU A 84 19.37 10.86 7.18
C LEU A 84 18.09 11.69 7.34
N THR A 85 17.17 11.46 6.44
CA THR A 85 15.78 11.87 6.56
C THR A 85 15.10 11.06 7.67
N LYS A 86 14.34 11.73 8.54
CA LYS A 86 13.51 11.05 9.54
C LYS A 86 12.27 10.44 8.90
N GLN A 87 11.77 9.41 9.56
CA GLN A 87 10.46 8.87 9.24
C GLN A 87 9.39 9.97 9.34
N GLY A 88 8.67 10.20 8.23
CA GLY A 88 7.60 11.18 8.10
C GLY A 88 8.04 12.58 7.66
N GLU A 89 9.34 12.85 7.51
CA GLU A 89 9.87 14.17 7.16
C GLU A 89 9.54 14.62 5.71
N PHE A 90 9.27 13.68 4.82
CA PHE A 90 8.67 13.84 3.48
C PHE A 90 7.38 13.01 3.35
N SER A 91 6.59 12.92 4.42
CA SER A 91 5.32 12.19 4.43
C SER A 91 5.44 10.72 4.01
N GLY A 92 6.58 10.08 4.29
CA GLY A 92 6.85 8.67 3.95
C GLY A 92 7.29 8.45 2.49
N ASN A 93 7.42 9.50 1.67
CA ASN A 93 7.78 9.35 0.27
C ASN A 93 9.28 9.03 0.12
N LYS A 94 9.64 7.74 -0.07
CA LYS A 94 11.01 7.29 -0.36
C LYS A 94 12.08 7.82 0.61
N GLU A 95 11.77 7.82 1.91
CA GLU A 95 12.68 8.29 2.97
C GLU A 95 13.72 7.23 3.39
N GLN A 96 13.44 5.97 3.08
CA GLN A 96 14.32 4.83 3.31
C GLN A 96 14.19 3.79 2.19
N PRO A 97 15.21 2.94 1.96
CA PRO A 97 15.13 1.80 1.06
C PRO A 97 14.05 0.79 1.48
N ARG A 98 13.40 0.17 0.49
CA ARG A 98 12.36 -0.85 0.73
C ARG A 98 12.93 -2.21 1.13
N GLU A 99 14.06 -2.58 0.54
CA GLU A 99 14.75 -3.84 0.78
C GLU A 99 16.09 -3.56 1.44
N LEU A 100 16.30 -4.17 2.62
CA LEU A 100 17.50 -4.02 3.42
C LEU A 100 18.00 -5.40 3.85
N PRO A 101 19.31 -5.66 3.80
CA PRO A 101 19.90 -6.91 4.26
C PRO A 101 20.00 -6.91 5.79
N ILE A 102 18.84 -7.00 6.48
CA ILE A 102 18.72 -6.72 7.92
C ILE A 102 19.59 -7.62 8.81
N ASN A 103 19.81 -8.87 8.42
CA ASN A 103 20.60 -9.84 9.18
C ASN A 103 22.10 -9.72 8.92
N THR A 104 22.54 -8.80 8.05
CA THR A 104 23.97 -8.65 7.76
C THR A 104 24.69 -7.98 8.92
N VAL A 105 25.76 -8.63 9.38
CA VAL A 105 26.69 -8.08 10.36
C VAL A 105 27.44 -6.90 9.74
N ILE A 106 27.35 -5.74 10.39
CA ILE A 106 28.02 -4.50 9.97
C ILE A 106 29.34 -4.31 10.71
N PHE A 107 29.34 -4.55 12.02
CA PHE A 107 30.50 -4.46 12.89
C PHE A 107 30.77 -5.82 13.55
N GLU A 108 31.71 -6.59 12.99
CA GLU A 108 32.02 -7.96 13.44
C GLU A 108 32.52 -8.00 14.88
N ASP A 109 33.43 -7.09 15.27
CA ASP A 109 34.01 -7.05 16.61
C ASP A 109 32.97 -6.86 17.74
N LYS A 110 31.76 -6.42 17.39
CA LYS A 110 30.67 -6.15 18.32
C LYS A 110 29.41 -6.96 18.03
N ASP A 111 29.45 -7.83 17.03
CA ASP A 111 28.30 -8.60 16.53
C ASP A 111 27.04 -7.74 16.27
N ILE A 112 27.25 -6.55 15.68
CA ILE A 112 26.15 -5.61 15.40
C ILE A 112 25.67 -5.82 13.98
N THR A 113 24.41 -6.24 13.84
CA THR A 113 23.72 -6.38 12.55
C THR A 113 23.09 -5.07 12.08
N LEU A 114 22.72 -5.00 10.80
CA LEU A 114 21.95 -3.88 10.26
C LEU A 114 20.62 -3.71 11.00
N MET A 115 19.98 -4.81 11.44
CA MET A 115 18.75 -4.77 12.23
C MET A 115 18.95 -3.99 13.54
N ASN A 116 20.04 -4.21 14.27
CA ASN A 116 20.32 -3.48 15.51
C ASN A 116 20.48 -1.97 15.26
N ILE A 117 21.15 -1.59 14.16
CA ILE A 117 21.32 -0.19 13.78
C ILE A 117 19.97 0.43 13.36
N LEU A 118 19.10 -0.33 12.70
CA LEU A 118 17.75 0.11 12.32
C LEU A 118 16.83 0.32 13.53
N GLU A 119 16.91 -0.56 14.53
CA GLU A 119 16.19 -0.39 15.79
C GLU A 119 16.62 0.88 16.50
N TRP A 120 17.93 1.15 16.58
CA TRP A 120 18.46 2.41 17.09
C TRP A 120 17.96 3.61 16.27
N HIS A 121 17.98 3.52 14.94
CA HIS A 121 17.50 4.60 14.08
C HIS A 121 16.03 4.97 14.39
N LYS A 122 15.16 3.97 14.50
CA LYS A 122 13.73 4.18 14.79
C LYS A 122 13.49 4.68 16.21
N SER A 123 14.19 4.11 17.19
CA SER A 123 13.94 4.37 18.61
C SER A 123 14.63 5.63 19.15
N VAL A 124 15.76 6.02 18.55
CA VAL A 124 16.61 7.13 18.98
C VAL A 124 16.69 8.20 17.91
N TYR A 125 17.27 7.90 16.74
CA TYR A 125 17.56 8.93 15.72
C TYR A 125 16.30 9.69 15.25
N CYS A 126 15.21 8.96 14.98
CA CYS A 126 13.95 9.57 14.56
C CYS A 126 13.32 10.50 15.61
N LYS A 127 13.73 10.42 16.88
CA LYS A 127 13.24 11.27 17.97
C LYS A 127 14.12 12.47 18.28
N ILE A 128 15.31 12.57 17.68
CA ILE A 128 16.19 13.73 17.82
C ILE A 128 15.41 14.98 17.37
N GLN A 129 15.62 16.14 17.97
CA GLN A 129 15.14 17.40 17.38
C GLN A 129 16.30 17.99 16.57
N PHE A 130 16.07 18.31 15.31
CA PHE A 130 17.09 18.94 14.49
C PHE A 130 16.86 20.43 14.49
N ASP A 131 17.93 21.21 14.66
CA ASP A 131 17.85 22.64 14.46
C ASP A 131 17.34 22.92 13.05
N GLU A 132 16.24 23.68 12.94
CA GLU A 132 15.61 23.99 11.67
C GLU A 132 16.64 24.61 10.72
N VAL A 133 16.85 23.96 9.57
CA VAL A 133 17.55 24.59 8.47
C VAL A 133 16.54 25.54 7.85
N GLU A 134 16.70 26.84 8.07
CA GLU A 134 15.91 27.85 7.38
C GLU A 134 15.93 27.56 5.87
N PRO A 135 14.78 27.34 5.21
CA PRO A 135 14.73 27.53 3.77
C PRO A 135 15.13 28.98 3.49
N ALA A 136 15.97 29.21 2.48
CA ALA A 136 16.45 30.55 2.12
C ALA A 136 15.30 31.58 2.18
N LYS A 137 15.37 32.50 3.16
CA LYS A 137 14.31 33.47 3.45
C LYS A 137 14.08 34.42 2.28
N VAL A 138 12.84 34.47 1.81
CA VAL A 138 12.23 35.71 1.32
C VAL A 138 11.89 36.54 2.56
N ASN A 139 12.38 37.78 2.58
CA ASN A 139 12.22 38.74 3.66
C ASN A 139 10.75 38.94 4.06
N HIS A 140 10.44 38.84 5.36
CA HIS A 140 9.60 39.81 6.06
C HIS A 140 9.86 39.74 7.58
N HIS A 141 9.68 40.89 8.23
CA HIS A 141 10.22 41.31 9.51
C HIS A 141 9.79 40.52 10.77
N ASN A 142 10.74 40.47 11.71
CA ASN A 142 10.67 40.54 13.17
C ASN A 142 9.34 40.21 13.88
N ILE A 143 9.40 39.33 14.89
CA ILE A 143 9.20 39.65 16.31
C ILE A 143 9.72 38.47 17.16
N SER A 144 10.17 38.82 18.35
CA SER A 144 11.13 38.20 19.28
C SER A 144 10.53 37.27 20.36
N THR A 145 11.39 36.37 20.86
CA THR A 145 11.59 35.86 22.25
C THR A 145 10.37 35.39 23.06
N GLU A 146 10.39 34.24 23.75
CA GLU A 146 11.15 34.01 24.98
C GLU A 146 11.29 32.51 25.34
N ASN A 147 12.37 32.20 26.07
CA ASN A 147 12.72 30.93 26.69
C ASN A 147 11.84 30.60 27.91
N VAL A 148 11.55 29.31 28.13
CA VAL A 148 11.40 28.76 29.49
C VAL A 148 12.05 27.37 29.55
N ASP A 149 13.12 27.29 30.33
CA ASP A 149 13.70 26.07 30.88
C ASP A 149 12.67 25.32 31.74
N LEU A 150 12.72 23.98 31.75
CA LEU A 150 13.09 23.22 32.94
C LEU A 150 12.97 21.70 32.70
N LYS A 151 14.04 21.04 33.15
CA LYS A 151 14.20 19.61 33.39
C LYS A 151 13.08 19.10 34.33
N GLU A 152 12.63 17.86 34.13
CA GLU A 152 12.83 16.81 35.15
C GLU A 152 12.41 15.40 34.70
N ASN A 153 13.15 14.46 35.29
CA ASN A 153 13.05 13.00 35.32
C ASN A 153 11.63 12.43 35.41
N ILE A 154 11.38 11.31 34.72
CA ILE A 154 10.43 10.30 35.21
C ILE A 154 11.03 8.89 35.07
N GLU A 155 11.07 8.23 36.22
CA GLU A 155 11.49 6.86 36.48
C GLU A 155 10.68 5.81 35.71
N VAL A 156 11.35 4.71 35.40
CA VAL A 156 10.76 3.48 34.87
C VAL A 156 9.92 2.82 35.96
N GLN A 157 8.59 2.94 35.87
CA GLN A 157 7.67 2.06 36.60
C GLN A 157 7.09 1.00 35.66
N LYS A 158 7.45 -0.25 35.95
CA LYS A 158 6.76 -1.45 35.47
C LYS A 158 5.36 -1.49 36.09
N HIS A 159 4.33 -1.21 35.29
CA HIS A 159 2.97 -1.66 35.57
C HIS A 159 2.53 -2.55 34.40
N TYR A 160 2.50 -3.86 34.65
CA TYR A 160 1.60 -4.75 33.94
C TYR A 160 0.20 -4.42 34.44
N ASP A 161 -0.60 -3.80 33.58
CA ASP A 161 -2.02 -3.59 33.82
C ASP A 161 -2.80 -4.35 32.74
N GLU A 162 -3.26 -5.54 33.12
CA GLU A 162 -4.32 -6.27 32.43
C GLU A 162 -5.62 -5.50 32.63
N SER A 163 -5.98 -4.63 31.69
CA SER A 163 -7.38 -4.37 31.26
C SER A 163 -7.48 -3.06 30.50
N LYS A 164 -7.57 -3.20 29.17
CA LYS A 164 -8.48 -2.46 28.27
C LYS A 164 -8.16 -2.97 26.88
N ASP A 165 -9.16 -3.55 26.23
CA ASP A 165 -9.18 -3.80 24.79
C ASP A 165 -8.79 -2.51 24.05
N SER A 166 -7.49 -2.32 23.85
CA SER A 166 -6.98 -1.34 22.92
C SER A 166 -7.36 -1.92 21.55
N LYS A 167 -8.06 -1.12 20.75
CA LYS A 167 -8.33 -1.39 19.34
C LYS A 167 -7.00 -1.47 18.57
N LEU A 168 -6.21 -2.52 18.80
CA LEU A 168 -5.39 -3.09 17.75
C LEU A 168 -6.41 -3.67 16.78
N SER A 169 -6.74 -2.91 15.73
CA SER A 169 -7.29 -3.52 14.53
C SER A 169 -6.26 -4.54 14.08
N ASN A 170 -6.49 -5.82 14.36
CA ASN A 170 -5.64 -6.88 13.84
C ASN A 170 -5.59 -6.68 12.32
N ILE A 171 -4.40 -6.38 11.79
CA ILE A 171 -4.18 -6.11 10.36
C ILE A 171 -4.66 -7.30 9.52
N ILE A 172 -4.65 -8.50 10.10
CA ILE A 172 -5.29 -9.69 9.58
C ILE A 172 -6.40 -10.07 10.57
N PRO A 173 -7.68 -10.05 10.18
CA PRO A 173 -8.77 -10.46 11.05
C PRO A 173 -8.52 -11.86 11.62
N ARG A 174 -8.83 -12.07 12.91
CA ARG A 174 -8.78 -13.40 13.55
C ARG A 174 -9.49 -14.48 12.73
N ALA A 175 -10.57 -14.10 12.06
CA ALA A 175 -11.35 -14.97 11.17
C ALA A 175 -10.55 -15.60 10.01
N VAL A 176 -9.36 -15.07 9.68
CA VAL A 176 -8.46 -15.63 8.66
C VAL A 176 -7.75 -16.91 9.15
N TYR A 177 -7.58 -17.09 10.46
CA TYR A 177 -6.85 -18.24 11.02
C TYR A 177 -7.57 -18.98 12.16
N ASP A 178 -8.60 -18.38 12.77
CA ASP A 178 -9.39 -19.04 13.83
C ASP A 178 -10.54 -19.91 13.27
N SER A 179 -10.93 -19.72 12.01
CA SER A 179 -11.99 -20.52 11.38
C SER A 179 -11.47 -21.90 10.98
N SER A 180 -12.16 -22.96 11.40
CA SER A 180 -11.88 -24.33 10.94
C SER A 180 -12.30 -24.57 9.48
N ASP A 181 -13.14 -23.69 8.93
CA ASP A 181 -13.60 -23.75 7.55
C ASP A 181 -12.69 -22.93 6.63
N ILE A 182 -12.04 -23.61 5.67
CA ILE A 182 -11.15 -22.99 4.68
C ILE A 182 -11.89 -22.04 3.73
N ASN A 183 -13.16 -22.28 3.43
CA ASN A 183 -13.94 -21.42 2.53
C ASN A 183 -14.11 -20.03 3.16
N ASN A 184 -14.48 -20.00 4.44
CA ASN A 184 -14.56 -18.79 5.23
C ASN A 184 -13.19 -18.10 5.37
N ARG A 185 -12.10 -18.85 5.57
CA ARG A 185 -10.74 -18.27 5.59
C ARG A 185 -10.40 -17.64 4.24
N ALA A 186 -10.68 -18.30 3.12
CA ALA A 186 -10.40 -17.80 1.78
C ALA A 186 -11.15 -16.51 1.46
N ILE A 187 -12.45 -16.42 1.78
CA ILE A 187 -13.23 -15.17 1.66
C ILE A 187 -12.60 -14.05 2.49
N ASN A 188 -12.23 -14.33 3.73
CA ASN A 188 -11.60 -13.34 4.61
C ASN A 188 -10.21 -12.92 4.10
N VAL A 189 -9.44 -13.82 3.48
CA VAL A 189 -8.17 -13.48 2.81
C VAL A 189 -8.41 -12.59 1.61
N VAL A 190 -9.42 -12.85 0.77
CA VAL A 190 -9.78 -11.98 -0.36
C VAL A 190 -10.10 -10.57 0.14
N ILE A 191 -10.94 -10.45 1.17
CA ILE A 191 -11.28 -9.14 1.75
C ILE A 191 -10.03 -8.44 2.32
N SER A 192 -9.20 -9.16 3.09
CA SER A 192 -8.00 -8.61 3.71
C SER A 192 -6.95 -8.21 2.67
N ALA A 193 -6.78 -9.02 1.63
CA ALA A 193 -5.90 -8.72 0.51
C ALA A 193 -6.34 -7.45 -0.21
N TRP A 194 -7.66 -7.23 -0.37
CA TRP A 194 -8.18 -6.01 -0.98
C TRP A 194 -7.88 -4.78 -0.13
N GLU A 195 -7.96 -4.89 1.19
CA GLU A 195 -7.58 -3.81 2.10
C GLU A 195 -6.07 -3.49 2.01
N ILE A 196 -5.22 -4.51 2.02
CA ILE A 196 -3.77 -4.36 1.85
C ILE A 196 -3.44 -3.76 0.48
N PHE A 197 -4.08 -4.24 -0.58
CA PHE A 197 -3.95 -3.72 -1.92
C PHE A 197 -4.31 -2.23 -1.97
N SER A 198 -5.48 -1.88 -1.44
CA SER A 198 -5.99 -0.50 -1.41
C SER A 198 -5.05 0.43 -0.64
N MET A 199 -4.49 -0.04 0.49
CA MET A 199 -3.47 0.69 1.24
C MET A 199 -2.17 0.85 0.44
N LYS A 200 -1.68 -0.21 -0.23
CA LYS A 200 -0.46 -0.14 -1.04
C LYS A 200 -0.62 0.80 -2.24
N VAL A 201 -1.76 0.80 -2.90
CA VAL A 201 -2.05 1.68 -4.03
C VAL A 201 -2.25 3.13 -3.57
N GLY A 202 -3.09 3.33 -2.55
CA GLY A 202 -3.38 4.65 -1.99
C GLY A 202 -2.13 5.36 -1.44
N ASN A 203 -1.18 4.62 -0.89
CA ASN A 203 0.10 5.16 -0.39
C ASN A 203 1.23 5.14 -1.46
N GLY A 204 0.92 4.87 -2.72
CA GLY A 204 1.88 4.96 -3.83
C GLY A 204 2.96 3.88 -3.87
N LEU A 205 2.77 2.76 -3.16
CA LEU A 205 3.68 1.61 -3.23
C LEU A 205 3.46 0.77 -4.49
N ILE A 206 2.19 0.67 -4.92
CA ILE A 206 1.76 0.02 -6.16
C ILE A 206 1.14 1.09 -7.07
N SER A 207 1.56 1.13 -8.33
CA SER A 207 0.98 2.03 -9.34
C SER A 207 0.00 1.27 -10.22
N ILE A 208 -1.22 1.79 -10.35
CA ILE A 208 -2.30 1.21 -11.16
C ILE A 208 -2.66 2.20 -12.26
N ASN A 209 -2.45 1.84 -13.53
CA ASN A 209 -2.79 2.70 -14.66
C ASN A 209 -4.06 2.26 -15.41
N LYS A 210 -4.46 0.99 -15.27
CA LYS A 210 -5.66 0.39 -15.86
C LYS A 210 -6.10 -0.85 -15.09
N GLU A 211 -7.27 -1.37 -15.43
CA GLU A 211 -7.86 -2.59 -14.86
C GLU A 211 -6.91 -3.80 -14.90
N ALA A 212 -6.32 -4.12 -16.06
CA ALA A 212 -5.34 -5.21 -16.15
C ALA A 212 -4.13 -5.04 -15.20
N SER A 213 -3.69 -3.79 -14.91
CA SER A 213 -2.64 -3.58 -13.89
C SER A 213 -3.16 -3.78 -12.47
N MET A 214 -4.43 -3.46 -12.22
CA MET A 214 -5.11 -3.71 -10.95
C MET A 214 -5.22 -5.21 -10.69
N GLN A 215 -5.72 -5.97 -11.67
CA GLN A 215 -5.83 -7.43 -11.66
C GLN A 215 -4.49 -8.10 -11.38
N LEU A 216 -3.45 -7.78 -12.16
CA LEU A 216 -2.12 -8.37 -11.97
C LEU A 216 -1.57 -8.12 -10.56
N GLN A 217 -1.64 -6.88 -10.08
CA GLN A 217 -1.09 -6.50 -8.78
C GLN A 217 -1.90 -7.07 -7.61
N TYR A 218 -3.22 -7.15 -7.77
CA TYR A 218 -4.08 -7.75 -6.76
C TYR A 218 -3.92 -9.27 -6.70
N ALA A 219 -3.90 -9.94 -7.85
CA ALA A 219 -3.61 -11.38 -7.96
C ALA A 219 -2.25 -11.74 -7.36
N TYR A 220 -1.23 -10.89 -7.54
CA TYR A 220 0.07 -11.07 -6.91
C TYR A 220 -0.02 -11.08 -5.38
N ILE A 221 -0.82 -10.19 -4.77
CA ILE A 221 -1.04 -10.19 -3.32
C ILE A 221 -1.78 -11.45 -2.88
N LEU A 222 -2.86 -11.83 -3.57
CA LEU A 222 -3.62 -13.05 -3.27
C LEU A 222 -2.73 -14.31 -3.33
N LYS A 223 -1.90 -14.43 -4.37
CA LYS A 223 -0.99 -15.58 -4.56
C LYS A 223 -0.05 -15.81 -3.38
N HIS A 224 0.29 -14.74 -2.63
CA HIS A 224 1.14 -14.83 -1.45
C HIS A 224 0.35 -14.98 -0.14
N MET A 225 -0.90 -14.52 -0.11
CA MET A 225 -1.73 -14.60 1.11
C MET A 225 -2.52 -15.89 1.23
N LEU A 226 -3.04 -16.44 0.13
CA LEU A 226 -3.85 -17.66 0.14
C LEU A 226 -3.10 -18.88 0.70
N PRO A 227 -1.80 -19.12 0.39
CA PRO A 227 -1.08 -20.25 0.97
C PRO A 227 -0.93 -20.18 2.50
N LEU A 228 -1.04 -18.98 3.10
CA LEU A 228 -0.89 -18.77 4.53
C LEU A 228 -2.09 -19.26 5.35
N ILE A 229 -3.17 -19.68 4.69
CA ILE A 229 -4.39 -20.21 5.33
C ILE A 229 -4.64 -21.68 4.98
N ILE A 230 -3.64 -22.40 4.49
CA ILE A 230 -3.72 -23.84 4.28
C ILE A 230 -3.07 -24.50 5.50
N PHE A 231 -3.86 -25.18 6.33
CA PHE A 231 -3.39 -25.75 7.60
C PHE A 231 -3.48 -27.27 7.67
N GLN A 232 -4.23 -27.90 6.77
CA GLN A 232 -4.45 -29.34 6.74
C GLN A 232 -4.00 -29.92 5.40
N ASP A 233 -3.61 -31.19 5.39
CA ASP A 233 -3.05 -31.85 4.19
C ASP A 233 -4.10 -32.07 3.08
N ASP A 234 -5.39 -31.98 3.43
CA ASP A 234 -6.54 -32.10 2.53
C ASP A 234 -7.06 -30.74 2.05
N GLU A 235 -6.32 -29.66 2.32
CA GLU A 235 -6.67 -28.30 1.91
C GLU A 235 -5.78 -27.82 0.77
N GLU A 236 -6.40 -27.28 -0.27
CA GLU A 236 -5.69 -26.69 -1.41
C GLU A 236 -6.42 -25.43 -1.89
N ILE A 237 -5.65 -24.45 -2.38
CA ILE A 237 -6.21 -23.24 -2.98
C ILE A 237 -5.48 -22.93 -4.28
N GLU A 238 -6.24 -22.84 -5.36
CA GLU A 238 -5.78 -22.39 -6.68
C GLU A 238 -6.26 -20.96 -6.96
N LEU A 239 -5.48 -20.25 -7.77
CA LEU A 239 -5.77 -18.90 -8.22
C LEU A 239 -5.58 -18.86 -9.74
N GLU A 240 -6.67 -18.58 -10.45
CA GLU A 240 -6.70 -18.46 -11.91
C GLU A 240 -7.05 -17.02 -12.32
N LEU A 241 -6.54 -16.61 -13.48
CA LEU A 241 -6.87 -15.35 -14.12
C LEU A 241 -7.60 -15.64 -15.42
N GLU A 242 -8.53 -14.77 -15.79
CA GLU A 242 -9.28 -14.86 -17.05
C GLU A 242 -9.96 -16.24 -17.20
N THR A 243 -10.65 -16.68 -16.14
CA THR A 243 -11.29 -18.01 -16.12
C THR A 243 -12.58 -17.98 -16.93
N ALA A 244 -12.66 -18.84 -17.94
CA ALA A 244 -13.87 -18.98 -18.75
C ALA A 244 -15.00 -19.67 -17.97
N VAL A 245 -16.15 -19.00 -17.84
CA VAL A 245 -17.36 -19.52 -17.17
C VAL A 245 -18.59 -19.31 -18.04
N ASN A 246 -19.65 -20.10 -17.83
CA ASN A 246 -20.92 -19.90 -18.54
C ASN A 246 -21.91 -19.12 -17.67
N ASP A 247 -22.34 -17.94 -18.13
CA ASP A 247 -23.32 -17.15 -17.38
C ASP A 247 -24.74 -17.73 -17.43
N GLY A 248 -24.99 -18.76 -18.25
CA GLY A 248 -26.30 -19.35 -18.59
C GLY A 248 -26.79 -18.96 -20.00
N THR A 249 -26.11 -18.03 -20.67
CA THR A 249 -26.44 -17.56 -22.02
C THR A 249 -25.23 -17.63 -22.95
N SER A 250 -24.04 -17.32 -22.43
CA SER A 250 -22.79 -17.27 -23.19
C SER A 250 -21.60 -17.52 -22.29
N ASN A 251 -20.47 -17.85 -22.90
CA ASN A 251 -19.20 -17.89 -22.17
C ASN A 251 -18.74 -16.46 -21.87
N ARG A 252 -18.32 -16.27 -20.62
CA ARG A 252 -17.76 -15.05 -20.05
C ARG A 252 -16.39 -15.38 -19.47
N GLU A 253 -15.65 -14.33 -19.16
CA GLU A 253 -14.32 -14.41 -18.58
C GLU A 253 -14.38 -13.71 -17.24
N VAL A 254 -14.09 -14.44 -16.17
CA VAL A 254 -13.98 -13.88 -14.81
C VAL A 254 -12.56 -13.39 -14.64
N ASP A 255 -12.39 -12.14 -14.22
CA ASP A 255 -11.05 -11.54 -14.07
C ASP A 255 -10.15 -12.39 -13.15
N ILE A 256 -10.65 -12.84 -12.00
CA ILE A 256 -9.93 -13.73 -11.08
C ILE A 256 -10.87 -14.77 -10.49
N MET A 257 -10.47 -16.04 -10.52
CA MET A 257 -11.14 -17.13 -9.81
C MET A 257 -10.24 -17.66 -8.70
N VAL A 258 -10.77 -17.73 -7.46
CA VAL A 258 -10.14 -18.46 -6.37
C VAL A 258 -10.89 -19.79 -6.19
N ILE A 259 -10.18 -20.90 -6.32
CA ILE A 259 -10.76 -22.24 -6.19
C ILE A 259 -10.19 -22.88 -4.93
N VAL A 260 -11.06 -23.27 -4.02
CA VAL A 260 -10.72 -23.84 -2.71
C VAL A 260 -11.15 -25.28 -2.70
N TYR A 261 -10.25 -26.17 -2.31
CA TYR A 261 -10.50 -27.60 -2.17
C TYR A 261 -10.40 -28.01 -0.71
N LYS A 262 -11.35 -28.84 -0.28
CA LYS A 262 -11.33 -29.54 1.01
C LYS A 262 -11.66 -31.02 0.77
N GLY A 263 -10.63 -31.84 0.60
CA GLY A 263 -10.81 -33.18 0.05
C GLY A 263 -11.44 -33.12 -1.35
N ASP A 264 -12.61 -33.74 -1.53
CA ASP A 264 -13.34 -33.73 -2.80
C ASP A 264 -14.29 -32.52 -2.96
N ASP A 265 -14.49 -31.73 -1.89
CA ASP A 265 -15.37 -30.56 -1.93
C ASP A 265 -14.66 -29.38 -2.60
N VAL A 266 -15.34 -28.72 -3.53
CA VAL A 266 -14.84 -27.56 -4.28
C VAL A 266 -15.70 -26.34 -3.99
N PHE A 267 -15.05 -25.24 -3.64
CA PHE A 267 -15.68 -23.94 -3.40
C PHE A 267 -14.99 -22.87 -4.24
N LYS A 268 -15.78 -22.02 -4.91
CA LYS A 268 -15.28 -21.06 -5.90
C LYS A 268 -15.69 -19.64 -5.58
N ILE A 269 -14.72 -18.74 -5.59
CA ILE A 269 -14.93 -17.29 -5.43
C ILE A 269 -14.61 -16.60 -6.75
N ALA A 270 -15.62 -16.09 -7.43
CA ALA A 270 -15.49 -15.28 -8.63
C ALA A 270 -15.29 -13.81 -8.26
N LEU A 271 -14.28 -13.17 -8.84
CA LEU A 271 -13.96 -11.76 -8.62
C LEU A 271 -14.02 -11.01 -9.95
N GLU A 272 -14.82 -9.94 -10.00
CA GLU A 272 -14.82 -8.98 -11.10
C GLU A 272 -14.18 -7.67 -10.62
N LEU A 273 -13.32 -7.09 -11.44
CA LEU A 273 -12.48 -5.95 -11.11
C LEU A 273 -12.84 -4.77 -12.01
N LYS A 274 -13.11 -3.60 -11.41
CA LYS A 274 -13.34 -2.37 -12.18
C LYS A 274 -12.42 -1.23 -11.80
N CYS A 275 -11.72 -0.67 -12.80
CA CYS A 275 -10.76 0.42 -12.58
C CYS A 275 -11.05 1.64 -13.47
N TYR A 276 -11.35 2.78 -12.84
CA TYR A 276 -11.41 4.07 -13.53
C TYR A 276 -10.25 4.98 -13.16
N ARG A 277 -9.63 5.56 -14.19
CA ARG A 277 -8.62 6.61 -14.05
C ARG A 277 -9.08 7.82 -14.86
N THR A 278 -9.11 8.99 -14.23
CA THR A 278 -9.38 10.29 -14.88
C THR A 278 -8.36 10.61 -15.95
N LYS A 279 -7.13 10.10 -15.83
CA LYS A 279 -6.11 10.15 -16.88
C LYS A 279 -5.94 8.80 -17.55
N SER A 280 -5.89 8.80 -18.88
CA SER A 280 -5.48 7.64 -19.68
C SER A 280 -3.98 7.35 -19.48
N SER A 281 -3.52 6.18 -19.94
CA SER A 281 -2.09 5.86 -19.98
C SER A 281 -1.26 6.83 -20.83
N SER A 282 -1.89 7.54 -21.77
CA SER A 282 -1.25 8.60 -22.58
C SER A 282 -1.29 9.99 -21.92
N GLY A 283 -1.86 10.11 -20.72
CA GLY A 283 -1.93 11.36 -19.95
C GLY A 283 -3.12 12.26 -20.28
N GLY A 284 -3.94 11.91 -21.27
CA GLY A 284 -5.16 12.65 -21.61
C GLY A 284 -6.31 12.38 -20.64
N ASN A 285 -7.29 13.29 -20.57
CA ASN A 285 -8.48 13.05 -19.77
C ASN A 285 -9.28 11.88 -20.37
N ARG A 286 -9.67 10.94 -19.51
CA ARG A 286 -10.48 9.78 -19.89
C ARG A 286 -11.96 10.17 -19.84
N GLY A 287 -12.68 9.89 -20.92
CA GLY A 287 -14.13 10.04 -20.97
C GLY A 287 -14.87 8.85 -20.35
N ALA A 288 -16.10 8.62 -20.81
CA ALA A 288 -16.89 7.41 -20.52
C ALA A 288 -17.23 7.18 -19.03
N THR A 289 -17.42 8.26 -18.27
CA THR A 289 -17.81 8.20 -16.85
C THR A 289 -19.09 7.41 -16.65
N ASP A 290 -20.08 7.63 -17.52
CA ASP A 290 -21.38 6.97 -17.44
C ASP A 290 -21.27 5.46 -17.69
N ILE A 291 -20.39 5.06 -18.62
CA ILE A 291 -20.17 3.65 -18.96
C ILE A 291 -19.56 2.92 -17.76
N PHE A 292 -18.62 3.54 -17.06
CA PHE A 292 -18.01 2.96 -15.86
C PHE A 292 -19.05 2.67 -14.76
N MET A 293 -19.96 3.62 -14.49
CA MET A 293 -21.03 3.42 -13.50
C MET A 293 -21.94 2.26 -13.90
N LYS A 294 -22.37 2.19 -15.16
CA LYS A 294 -23.16 1.07 -15.69
C LYS A 294 -22.41 -0.26 -15.57
N ASP A 295 -21.12 -0.28 -15.91
CA ASP A 295 -20.35 -1.51 -15.92
C ASP A 295 -20.22 -2.13 -14.52
N ILE A 296 -20.12 -1.34 -13.44
CA ILE A 296 -20.13 -1.90 -12.07
C ILE A 296 -21.41 -2.72 -11.82
N TYR A 297 -22.57 -2.23 -12.26
CA TYR A 297 -23.82 -2.98 -12.14
C TYR A 297 -23.88 -4.19 -13.06
N GLN A 298 -23.25 -4.11 -14.24
CA GLN A 298 -23.12 -5.24 -15.15
C GLN A 298 -22.29 -6.35 -14.52
N ASP A 299 -21.18 -6.00 -13.87
CA ASP A 299 -20.29 -6.97 -13.20
C ASP A 299 -21.02 -7.60 -12.00
N MET A 300 -21.75 -6.83 -11.20
CA MET A 300 -22.60 -7.36 -10.13
C MET A 300 -23.64 -8.36 -10.67
N HIS A 301 -24.30 -8.04 -11.78
CA HIS A 301 -25.25 -8.95 -12.43
C HIS A 301 -24.58 -10.23 -12.93
N LEU A 302 -23.40 -10.12 -13.54
CA LEU A 302 -22.64 -11.29 -13.98
C LEU A 302 -22.23 -12.18 -12.81
N LEU A 303 -21.74 -11.60 -11.72
CA LEU A 303 -21.40 -12.34 -10.50
C LEU A 303 -22.59 -13.10 -9.91
N GLU A 304 -23.78 -12.47 -9.85
CA GLU A 304 -25.00 -13.19 -9.45
C GLU A 304 -25.30 -14.36 -10.39
N ARG A 305 -25.20 -14.14 -11.70
CA ARG A 305 -25.43 -15.18 -12.71
C ARG A 305 -24.43 -16.32 -12.62
N TYR A 306 -23.15 -16.06 -12.34
CA TYR A 306 -22.16 -17.11 -12.12
C TYR A 306 -22.57 -18.00 -10.94
N CYS A 307 -23.10 -17.39 -9.87
CA CYS A 307 -23.61 -18.15 -8.73
C CYS A 307 -24.87 -18.94 -9.08
N GLU A 308 -25.84 -18.32 -9.76
CA GLU A 308 -27.09 -18.97 -10.19
C GLU A 308 -26.86 -20.16 -11.14
N ASN A 309 -25.77 -20.14 -11.91
CA ASN A 309 -25.41 -21.19 -12.87
C ASN A 309 -24.33 -22.15 -12.35
N ASN A 310 -24.13 -22.20 -11.02
CA ASN A 310 -23.16 -23.08 -10.34
C ASN A 310 -21.74 -22.98 -10.89
N GLN A 311 -21.34 -21.81 -11.40
CA GLN A 311 -19.98 -21.52 -11.84
C GLN A 311 -19.11 -21.03 -10.70
N ALA A 312 -19.72 -20.37 -9.71
CA ALA A 312 -19.09 -19.89 -8.49
C ALA A 312 -20.04 -20.05 -7.29
N ASP A 313 -19.51 -20.09 -6.08
CA ASP A 313 -20.29 -20.11 -4.85
C ASP A 313 -20.46 -18.69 -4.27
N VAL A 314 -19.47 -17.84 -4.49
CA VAL A 314 -19.46 -16.44 -4.05
C VAL A 314 -18.97 -15.53 -5.17
N GLY A 315 -19.70 -14.45 -5.41
CA GLY A 315 -19.28 -13.37 -6.30
C GLY A 315 -18.92 -12.09 -5.53
N ILE A 316 -17.77 -11.49 -5.84
CA ILE A 316 -17.30 -10.24 -5.23
C ILE A 316 -16.82 -9.27 -6.31
N ALA A 317 -17.37 -8.05 -6.32
CA ALA A 317 -16.87 -6.99 -7.19
C ALA A 317 -15.88 -6.08 -6.43
N LEU A 318 -14.74 -5.80 -7.06
CA LEU A 318 -13.66 -4.99 -6.50
C LEU A 318 -13.43 -3.77 -7.39
N VAL A 319 -13.71 -2.58 -6.87
CA VAL A 319 -13.76 -1.37 -7.67
C VAL A 319 -12.80 -0.31 -7.14
N MET A 320 -12.04 0.30 -8.04
CA MET A 320 -11.12 1.40 -7.76
C MET A 320 -11.40 2.56 -8.73
N ASN A 321 -11.39 3.80 -8.22
CA ASN A 321 -11.35 4.99 -9.07
C ASN A 321 -10.61 6.18 -8.43
N ASP A 322 -10.23 7.16 -9.24
CA ASP A 322 -9.71 8.46 -8.79
C ASP A 322 -10.66 9.64 -9.08
N TYR A 323 -11.92 9.36 -9.44
CA TYR A 323 -12.91 10.38 -9.79
C TYR A 323 -13.93 10.60 -8.68
N LYS A 324 -13.61 11.54 -7.77
CA LYS A 324 -14.41 11.83 -6.58
C LYS A 324 -15.90 12.08 -6.83
N SER A 325 -16.27 12.63 -7.98
CA SER A 325 -17.68 12.91 -8.30
C SER A 325 -18.54 11.66 -8.47
N PHE A 326 -17.96 10.48 -8.70
CA PHE A 326 -18.70 9.21 -8.64
C PHE A 326 -19.19 8.93 -7.22
N VAL A 327 -18.30 9.12 -6.24
CA VAL A 327 -18.53 8.76 -4.85
C VAL A 327 -19.29 9.86 -4.10
N TYR A 328 -18.94 11.13 -4.37
CA TYR A 328 -19.49 12.31 -3.72
C TYR A 328 -20.00 13.33 -4.76
N PRO A 329 -21.08 13.01 -5.49
CA PRO A 329 -21.63 13.91 -6.48
C PRO A 329 -22.23 15.16 -5.83
N LYS A 330 -22.05 16.31 -6.49
CA LYS A 330 -22.79 17.54 -6.14
C LYS A 330 -24.25 17.47 -6.57
N LYS A 331 -24.52 16.79 -7.69
CA LYS A 331 -25.84 16.68 -8.34
C LYS A 331 -25.99 15.33 -9.02
N LYS A 332 -27.21 14.79 -9.03
CA LYS A 332 -27.56 13.51 -9.64
C LYS A 332 -28.64 13.65 -10.72
N GLU A 333 -28.36 14.47 -11.73
CA GLU A 333 -29.36 14.89 -12.73
C GLU A 333 -29.22 14.16 -14.08
N ALA A 334 -28.09 13.49 -14.33
CA ALA A 334 -27.83 12.74 -15.56
C ALA A 334 -28.35 11.29 -15.51
N LYS A 335 -28.64 10.69 -16.67
CA LYS A 335 -29.13 9.31 -16.76
C LYS A 335 -28.20 8.23 -16.20
N CYS A 336 -26.90 8.51 -16.04
CA CYS A 336 -25.97 7.57 -15.42
C CYS A 336 -26.27 7.34 -13.94
N TRP A 337 -27.02 8.23 -13.30
CA TRP A 337 -27.46 8.08 -11.92
C TRP A 337 -28.53 7.01 -11.70
N ASP A 338 -29.08 6.42 -12.77
CA ASP A 338 -29.81 5.16 -12.66
C ASP A 338 -28.89 4.02 -12.17
N TYR A 339 -27.58 4.18 -12.38
CA TYR A 339 -26.49 3.32 -11.88
C TYR A 339 -25.74 4.01 -10.73
N ASP A 340 -26.48 4.45 -9.70
CA ASP A 340 -25.93 5.21 -8.58
C ASP A 340 -24.91 4.41 -7.73
N ILE A 341 -23.64 4.72 -7.92
CA ILE A 341 -22.54 4.15 -7.14
C ILE A 341 -22.06 5.06 -5.99
N SER A 342 -22.79 6.10 -5.61
CA SER A 342 -22.30 7.05 -4.60
C SER A 342 -22.20 6.45 -3.18
N GLN A 343 -21.52 7.18 -2.29
CA GLN A 343 -21.31 6.73 -0.92
C GLN A 343 -22.62 6.49 -0.18
N GLY A 344 -22.75 5.30 0.41
CA GLY A 344 -23.89 4.90 1.23
C GLY A 344 -25.09 4.38 0.43
N THR A 345 -25.04 4.40 -0.91
CA THR A 345 -26.14 3.88 -1.74
C THR A 345 -26.40 2.41 -1.43
N LYS A 346 -27.69 2.05 -1.39
CA LYS A 346 -28.16 0.66 -1.28
C LYS A 346 -28.97 0.32 -2.52
N VAL A 347 -28.70 -0.83 -3.11
CA VAL A 347 -29.45 -1.34 -4.27
C VAL A 347 -29.73 -2.82 -4.09
N GLY A 348 -30.75 -3.31 -4.80
CA GLY A 348 -31.06 -4.74 -4.87
C GLY A 348 -32.51 -4.97 -5.20
N ASN A 349 -32.84 -6.17 -5.67
CA ASN A 349 -34.16 -6.51 -6.23
C ASN A 349 -34.61 -5.50 -7.30
N LEU A 350 -33.70 -5.21 -8.24
CA LEU A 350 -33.82 -4.11 -9.19
C LEU A 350 -33.53 -4.61 -10.60
N ARG A 351 -34.33 -4.14 -11.56
CA ARG A 351 -34.06 -4.27 -12.99
C ARG A 351 -33.80 -2.90 -13.59
N ILE A 352 -32.63 -2.70 -14.21
CA ILE A 352 -32.24 -1.45 -14.86
C ILE A 352 -32.10 -1.71 -16.36
N THR A 353 -32.76 -0.89 -17.17
CA THR A 353 -32.72 -0.97 -18.64
C THR A 353 -32.21 0.30 -19.30
N THR A 354 -31.80 1.30 -18.51
CA THR A 354 -31.37 2.60 -19.01
C THR A 354 -30.13 2.46 -19.91
N PRO A 355 -30.22 2.82 -21.20
CA PRO A 355 -29.11 2.62 -22.12
C PRO A 355 -28.00 3.66 -21.90
N ILE A 356 -26.78 3.19 -21.65
CA ILE A 356 -25.56 4.00 -21.63
C ILE A 356 -24.63 3.52 -22.75
N GLY A 357 -24.03 4.47 -23.49
CA GLY A 357 -23.16 4.14 -24.62
C GLY A 357 -23.90 3.68 -25.90
N GLY A 358 -25.21 3.90 -25.99
CA GLY A 358 -26.00 3.64 -27.21
C GLY A 358 -26.37 2.18 -27.45
N LYS A 359 -26.10 1.27 -26.50
CA LYS A 359 -26.53 -0.13 -26.54
C LYS A 359 -27.68 -0.36 -25.57
N PRO A 360 -28.65 -1.23 -25.92
CA PRO A 360 -29.65 -1.70 -24.96
C PRO A 360 -28.95 -2.46 -23.83
N VAL A 361 -29.50 -2.33 -22.63
CA VAL A 361 -28.99 -2.94 -21.40
C VAL A 361 -30.18 -3.58 -20.70
N ASP A 362 -29.95 -4.73 -20.08
CA ASP A 362 -30.93 -5.39 -19.22
C ASP A 362 -30.18 -6.01 -18.04
N ILE A 363 -30.06 -5.24 -16.96
CA ILE A 363 -29.36 -5.65 -15.74
C ILE A 363 -30.41 -5.98 -14.69
N LEU A 364 -30.36 -7.21 -14.18
CA LEU A 364 -31.20 -7.69 -13.08
C LEU A 364 -30.31 -8.01 -11.88
N LEU A 365 -30.60 -7.40 -10.73
CA LEU A 365 -29.97 -7.72 -9.45
C LEU A 365 -31.02 -8.31 -8.51
N ASN A 366 -30.84 -9.57 -8.14
CA ASN A 366 -31.66 -10.32 -7.19
C ASN A 366 -31.11 -10.22 -5.76
N LYS A 367 -29.85 -9.81 -5.58
CA LYS A 367 -29.24 -9.60 -4.26
C LYS A 367 -29.23 -8.12 -3.90
N GLN A 368 -29.00 -7.86 -2.62
CA GLN A 368 -28.84 -6.51 -2.10
C GLN A 368 -27.37 -6.18 -1.87
N TYR A 369 -27.01 -4.93 -2.11
CA TYR A 369 -25.65 -4.42 -2.00
C TYR A 369 -25.66 -3.05 -1.35
N LYS A 370 -24.53 -2.71 -0.71
CA LYS A 370 -24.29 -1.40 -0.12
C LYS A 370 -22.95 -0.86 -0.57
N PHE A 371 -22.96 0.34 -1.15
CA PHE A 371 -21.78 1.04 -1.62
C PHE A 371 -21.11 1.78 -0.46
N ASN A 372 -20.13 1.12 0.17
CA ASN A 372 -19.30 1.74 1.20
C ASN A 372 -17.87 1.93 0.66
N TRP A 373 -17.63 3.07 0.04
CA TRP A 373 -16.30 3.46 -0.43
C TRP A 373 -15.38 3.79 0.72
N LYS A 374 -14.10 3.46 0.54
CA LYS A 374 -12.97 3.84 1.38
C LYS A 374 -12.06 4.76 0.57
N GLU A 375 -11.81 5.97 1.07
CA GLU A 375 -10.81 6.87 0.49
C GLU A 375 -9.42 6.54 1.06
N ILE A 376 -8.44 6.33 0.19
CA ILE A 376 -7.04 6.13 0.59
C ILE A 376 -6.15 6.82 -0.43
N GLY A 377 -5.45 7.86 0.01
CA GLY A 377 -4.68 8.74 -0.88
C GLY A 377 -5.60 9.46 -1.87
N GLU A 378 -5.26 9.40 -3.15
CA GLU A 378 -6.05 10.01 -4.24
C GLU A 378 -7.16 9.11 -4.80
N TYR A 379 -7.29 7.90 -4.27
CA TYR A 379 -8.19 6.88 -4.80
C TYR A 379 -9.33 6.58 -3.83
N THR A 380 -10.42 6.07 -4.40
CA THR A 380 -11.52 5.48 -3.65
C THR A 380 -11.67 4.03 -4.06
N PHE A 381 -11.80 3.15 -3.06
CA PHE A 381 -11.90 1.71 -3.22
C PHE A 381 -13.23 1.21 -2.68
N LEU A 382 -13.78 0.20 -3.33
CA LEU A 382 -15.03 -0.42 -2.95
C LEU A 382 -14.90 -1.94 -3.11
N LEU A 383 -15.44 -2.66 -2.14
CA LEU A 383 -15.68 -4.09 -2.20
C LEU A 383 -17.18 -4.30 -2.07
N LEU A 384 -17.77 -5.00 -3.04
CA LEU A 384 -19.18 -5.35 -3.05
C LEU A 384 -19.32 -6.86 -2.97
N LYS A 385 -20.00 -7.32 -1.92
CA LYS A 385 -20.55 -8.66 -1.81
C LYS A 385 -22.06 -8.54 -1.49
N PRO A 386 -22.89 -9.54 -1.83
CA PRO A 386 -24.26 -9.60 -1.37
C PRO A 386 -24.38 -9.38 0.14
N LEU A 387 -25.35 -8.57 0.55
CA LEU A 387 -25.75 -8.47 1.96
C LEU A 387 -26.36 -9.81 2.39
N GLU A 388 -26.03 -10.24 3.60
CA GLU A 388 -26.60 -11.42 4.26
C GLU A 388 -28.03 -11.19 4.75
#